data_AF-E2E920-F1
#
_entry.id   AF-E2E920-F1
#
_cell.length_a   1.000
_cell.length_b   1.000
_cell.length_c   1.000
_cell.angle_alpha   90.00
_cell.angle_beta   90.00
_cell.angle_gamma   90.00
#
_symmetry.space_group_name_H-M   'P 1'
#
loop_
_entity.id
_entity.type
_entity.pdbx_description
1 polymer ?
#
loop_
_entity_poly.entity_id
_entity_poly.type
_entity_poly.pdbx_seq_one_letter_code
_entity_poly.pdbx_strand_id
1 'polypeptide(L)'
;GIGKTSIASAIAGSTKYAFRTLNAVTNNKKDMEVVAAEAKMSGTVILLLDEVHRLDKAKQDFLLPLLESGAIILIGATTSNPYIAINPAIRSRTQIFELKPLTVEDIMITMDRALHDKERGLGNYEVEIDEFAKKHFATASNGDVRSALNALELAVISSEPNENGVIHITLDVAEECLQKKSLAHDKDGDA
;
A
#
# COMPACT_ATOMS: atom_id res chain seq x y z
N GLY A 1 -4.03 3.31 2.49
CA GLY A 1 -2.76 3.38 1.73
C GLY A 1 -1.88 4.51 2.22
N ILE A 2 -1.25 4.34 3.39
CA ILE A 2 -0.31 5.32 3.97
C ILE A 2 1.17 4.93 3.74
N GLY A 3 1.43 4.03 2.79
CA GLY A 3 2.79 3.63 2.43
C GLY A 3 3.40 2.44 3.20
N LYS A 4 2.67 1.72 4.06
CA LYS A 4 3.19 0.53 4.80
C LYS A 4 3.87 -0.49 3.88
N THR A 5 3.12 -1.02 2.90
CA THR A 5 3.62 -2.00 1.92
C THR A 5 4.70 -1.38 1.03
N SER A 6 4.55 -0.12 0.63
CA SER A 6 5.52 0.58 -0.22
C SER A 6 6.89 0.75 0.45
N ILE A 7 6.90 1.10 1.74
CA ILE A 7 8.14 1.21 2.54
C ILE A 7 8.80 -0.16 2.67
N ALA A 8 8.03 -1.21 2.97
CA ALA A 8 8.57 -2.56 3.04
C ALA A 8 9.23 -2.99 1.71
N SER A 9 8.58 -2.72 0.58
CA SER A 9 9.15 -2.98 -0.75
C SER A 9 10.39 -2.12 -1.05
N ALA A 10 10.45 -0.87 -0.59
CA ALA A 10 11.62 -0.01 -0.76
C ALA A 10 12.82 -0.51 0.07
N ILE A 11 12.57 -1.00 1.29
CA ILE A 11 13.60 -1.66 2.11
C ILE A 11 14.11 -2.90 1.40
N ALA A 12 13.23 -3.70 0.81
CA ALA A 12 13.63 -4.88 0.05
C ALA A 12 14.57 -4.53 -1.11
N GLY A 13 14.16 -3.59 -1.98
CA GLY A 13 14.92 -3.19 -3.16
C GLY A 13 16.24 -2.48 -2.88
N SER A 14 16.45 -2.01 -1.64
CA SER A 14 17.72 -1.38 -1.22
C SER A 14 18.66 -2.35 -0.50
N THR A 15 18.27 -3.61 -0.30
CA THR A 15 19.08 -4.63 0.38
C THR A 15 19.49 -5.75 -0.57
N LYS A 16 20.50 -6.55 -0.17
CA LYS A 16 20.96 -7.73 -0.90
C LYS A 16 20.25 -9.03 -0.48
N TYR A 17 19.33 -8.94 0.48
CA TYR A 17 18.64 -10.11 1.02
C TYR A 17 17.55 -10.57 0.07
N ALA A 18 17.30 -11.88 0.05
CA ALA A 18 16.13 -12.40 -0.62
C ALA A 18 14.87 -11.80 0.02
N PHE A 19 13.89 -11.43 -0.80
CA PHE A 19 12.66 -10.80 -0.36
C PHE A 19 11.45 -11.66 -0.69
N ARG A 20 10.58 -11.85 0.30
CA ARG A 20 9.32 -12.59 0.17
C ARG A 20 8.19 -11.79 0.78
N THR A 21 7.04 -11.81 0.12
CA THR A 21 5.81 -11.19 0.59
C THR A 21 4.78 -12.27 0.82
N LEU A 22 4.19 -12.28 2.01
CA LEU A 22 3.03 -13.11 2.35
C LEU A 22 1.93 -12.20 2.91
N ASN A 23 0.68 -12.67 2.85
CA ASN A 23 -0.45 -12.04 3.52
C ASN A 23 -1.04 -13.03 4.53
N ALA A 24 -1.23 -12.60 5.78
CA ALA A 24 -1.65 -13.48 6.87
C ALA A 24 -3.05 -14.10 6.67
N VAL A 25 -3.88 -13.52 5.82
CA VAL A 25 -5.23 -14.00 5.50
C VAL A 25 -5.20 -15.07 4.42
N THR A 26 -4.44 -14.85 3.35
CA THR A 26 -4.44 -15.75 2.18
C THR A 26 -3.37 -16.83 2.25
N ASN A 27 -2.25 -16.57 2.94
CA ASN A 27 -1.16 -17.52 3.07
C ASN A 27 -1.28 -18.38 4.33
N ASN A 28 -0.92 -19.65 4.17
CA ASN A 28 -0.98 -20.67 5.22
C ASN A 28 0.41 -20.94 5.81
N LYS A 29 0.48 -21.88 6.76
CA LYS A 29 1.73 -22.25 7.42
C LYS A 29 2.78 -22.84 6.47
N LYS A 30 2.37 -23.59 5.44
CA LYS A 30 3.30 -24.18 4.46
C LYS A 30 4.02 -23.10 3.65
N ASP A 31 3.34 -22.01 3.33
CA ASP A 31 3.97 -20.87 2.65
C ASP A 31 5.11 -20.27 3.50
N MET A 32 4.92 -20.21 4.82
CA MET A 32 5.97 -19.76 5.75
C MET A 32 7.11 -20.78 5.87
N GLU A 33 6.82 -22.08 5.79
CA GLU A 33 7.83 -23.13 5.78
C GLU A 33 8.72 -23.06 4.53
N VAL A 34 8.16 -22.67 3.38
CA VAL A 34 8.93 -22.42 2.15
C VAL A 34 9.92 -21.27 2.35
N VAL A 35 9.46 -20.16 2.94
CA VAL A 35 10.34 -19.01 3.26
C VAL A 35 11.44 -19.41 4.24
N ALA A 36 11.10 -20.21 5.26
CA ALA A 36 12.06 -20.71 6.23
C ALA A 36 13.11 -21.64 5.61
N ALA A 37 12.69 -22.50 4.67
CA ALA A 37 13.60 -23.38 3.94
C ALA A 37 14.55 -22.57 3.04
N GLU A 38 14.03 -21.55 2.36
CA GLU A 38 14.85 -20.64 1.57
C GLU A 38 15.90 -19.92 2.43
N ALA A 39 15.52 -19.47 3.63
CA ALA A 39 16.45 -18.84 4.54
C ALA A 39 17.59 -19.76 5.00
N LYS A 40 17.35 -21.06 5.08
CA LYS A 40 18.41 -22.03 5.38
C LYS A 40 19.43 -22.17 4.24
N MET A 41 19.01 -21.96 3.00
CA MET A 41 19.87 -22.12 1.81
C MET A 41 20.59 -20.82 1.46
N SER A 42 19.87 -19.71 1.52
CA SER A 42 20.33 -18.39 1.02
C SER A 42 20.85 -17.48 2.12
N GLY A 43 20.73 -17.88 3.39
CA GLY A 43 20.96 -17.01 4.55
C GLY A 43 19.71 -16.18 4.88
N THR A 44 19.88 -14.97 5.39
CA THR A 44 18.75 -14.16 5.85
C THR A 44 17.78 -13.77 4.72
N VAL A 45 16.48 -13.93 4.98
CA VAL A 45 15.38 -13.51 4.09
C VAL A 45 14.59 -12.38 4.74
N ILE A 46 14.29 -11.32 3.99
CA ILE A 46 13.30 -10.32 4.42
C ILE A 46 11.92 -10.86 4.08
N LEU A 47 11.10 -11.07 5.12
CA LEU A 47 9.71 -11.46 5.00
C LEU A 47 8.81 -10.26 5.28
N LEU A 48 8.20 -9.70 4.24
CA LEU A 48 7.05 -8.82 4.40
C LEU A 48 5.81 -9.67 4.66
N LEU A 49 5.16 -9.44 5.79
CA LEU A 49 3.89 -10.06 6.12
C LEU A 49 2.83 -8.98 6.24
N ASP A 50 1.84 -9.01 5.36
CA ASP A 50 0.71 -8.07 5.39
C ASP A 50 -0.43 -8.61 6.26
N GLU A 51 -1.20 -7.68 6.82
CA GLU A 51 -2.27 -7.94 7.78
C GLU A 51 -1.85 -8.86 8.94
N VAL A 52 -0.68 -8.61 9.53
CA VAL A 52 -0.11 -9.46 10.61
C VAL A 52 -1.05 -9.64 11.79
N HIS A 53 -2.01 -8.73 11.98
CA HIS A 53 -3.03 -8.82 13.01
C HIS A 53 -4.00 -10.00 12.83
N ARG A 54 -4.02 -10.64 11.67
CA ARG A 54 -4.84 -11.82 11.36
C ARG A 54 -4.10 -13.16 11.55
N LEU A 55 -2.83 -13.11 11.97
CA LEU A 55 -2.08 -14.33 12.26
C LEU A 55 -2.61 -15.05 13.49
N ASP A 56 -2.96 -16.33 13.34
CA ASP A 56 -3.21 -17.20 14.48
C ASP A 56 -1.92 -17.47 15.31
N LYS A 57 -2.13 -17.91 16.55
CA LYS A 57 -1.04 -18.18 17.49
C LYS A 57 -0.05 -19.21 16.96
N ALA A 58 -0.52 -20.25 16.26
CA ALA A 58 0.35 -21.32 15.78
C ALA A 58 1.34 -20.84 14.71
N LYS A 59 0.90 -19.94 13.81
CA LYS A 59 1.77 -19.29 12.83
C LYS A 59 2.74 -18.32 13.49
N GLN A 60 2.30 -17.56 14.50
CA GLN A 60 3.20 -16.67 15.25
C GLN A 60 4.30 -17.48 15.97
N ASP A 61 3.93 -18.57 16.65
CA ASP A 61 4.88 -19.43 17.37
C ASP A 61 5.87 -20.10 16.40
N PHE A 62 5.46 -20.39 15.16
CA PHE A 62 6.34 -20.88 14.10
C PHE A 62 7.39 -19.85 13.66
N LEU A 63 7.04 -18.56 13.60
CA LEU A 63 7.95 -17.49 13.17
C LEU A 63 8.99 -17.13 14.23
N LEU A 64 8.71 -17.34 15.52
CA LEU A 64 9.60 -17.00 16.64
C LEU A 64 11.04 -17.50 16.51
N PRO A 65 11.31 -18.81 16.32
CA PRO A 65 12.67 -19.30 16.20
C PRO A 65 13.41 -18.75 14.97
N LEU A 66 12.68 -18.40 13.90
CA LEU A 66 13.25 -17.82 12.69
C LEU A 66 13.71 -16.37 12.92
N LEU A 67 12.97 -15.63 13.75
CA LEU A 67 13.35 -14.28 14.19
C LEU A 67 14.55 -14.31 15.13
N GLU A 68 14.55 -15.22 16.10
CA GLU A 68 15.64 -15.36 17.08
C GLU A 68 16.97 -15.73 16.46
N SER A 69 16.93 -16.60 15.44
CA SER A 69 18.12 -17.02 14.70
C SER A 69 18.59 -16.00 13.66
N GLY A 70 17.79 -14.97 13.36
CA GLY A 70 18.06 -14.04 12.26
C GLY A 70 17.89 -14.67 10.86
N ALA A 71 17.25 -15.85 10.78
CA ALA A 71 16.91 -16.47 9.51
C ALA A 71 15.94 -15.60 8.72
N ILE A 72 15.03 -14.91 9.41
CA ILE A 72 14.14 -13.92 8.80
C ILE A 72 14.27 -12.54 9.44
N ILE A 73 14.21 -11.51 8.60
CA ILE A 73 13.89 -10.13 9.01
C ILE A 73 12.42 -9.92 8.69
N LEU A 74 11.58 -9.86 9.73
CA LEU A 74 10.14 -9.67 9.56
C LEU A 74 9.80 -8.19 9.47
N ILE A 75 9.11 -7.81 8.39
CA ILE A 75 8.43 -6.53 8.26
C ILE A 75 6.92 -6.81 8.31
N GLY A 76 6.31 -6.54 9.47
CA GLY A 76 4.87 -6.73 9.66
C GLY A 76 4.09 -5.46 9.34
N ALA A 77 3.15 -5.52 8.41
CA ALA A 77 2.20 -4.45 8.12
C ALA A 77 0.83 -4.76 8.75
N THR A 78 0.24 -3.78 9.43
CA THR A 78 -1.09 -3.91 10.05
C THR A 78 -1.84 -2.58 10.05
N THR A 79 -3.16 -2.67 9.98
CA THR A 79 -4.13 -1.57 10.22
C THR A 79 -4.67 -1.59 11.66
N SER A 80 -4.50 -2.69 12.38
CA SER A 80 -4.94 -2.88 13.76
C SER A 80 -3.83 -2.62 14.78
N ASN A 81 -4.21 -2.36 16.04
CA ASN A 81 -3.27 -2.12 17.13
C ASN A 81 -2.33 -3.33 17.38
N PRO A 82 -1.00 -3.20 17.15
CA PRO A 82 -0.06 -4.30 17.26
C PRO A 82 0.14 -4.81 18.69
N TYR A 83 -0.16 -4.01 19.72
CA TYR A 83 -0.05 -4.43 21.12
C TYR A 83 -1.08 -5.50 21.50
N ILE A 84 -2.20 -5.54 20.77
CA ILE A 84 -3.29 -6.50 20.99
C ILE A 84 -3.13 -7.71 20.06
N ALA A 85 -2.89 -7.46 18.77
CA ALA A 85 -2.98 -8.51 17.76
C ALA A 85 -1.72 -9.38 17.64
N ILE A 86 -0.57 -8.87 18.09
CA ILE A 86 0.71 -9.58 18.03
C ILE A 86 1.10 -10.07 19.42
N ASN A 87 1.49 -11.34 19.53
CA ASN A 87 1.88 -11.92 20.79
C ASN A 87 3.12 -11.18 21.37
N PRO A 88 3.28 -11.18 22.71
CA PRO A 88 4.40 -10.48 23.34
C PRO A 88 5.79 -10.93 22.88
N ALA A 89 5.95 -12.19 22.49
CA ALA A 89 7.23 -12.77 22.10
C ALA A 89 7.73 -12.26 20.75
N ILE A 90 6.84 -12.10 19.76
CA ILE A 90 7.18 -11.45 18.48
C ILE A 90 7.45 -9.98 18.73
N ARG A 91 6.57 -9.31 19.51
CA ARG A 91 6.68 -7.88 19.78
C ARG A 91 8.00 -7.50 20.43
N SER A 92 8.54 -8.32 21.34
CA SER A 92 9.82 -8.05 22.00
C SER A 92 11.04 -8.16 21.07
N ARG A 93 10.86 -8.67 19.85
CA ARG A 93 11.90 -8.84 18.81
C ARG A 93 11.69 -7.90 17.61
N THR A 94 10.66 -7.06 17.66
CA THR A 94 10.31 -6.13 16.58
C THR A 94 10.26 -4.70 17.07
N GLN A 95 10.56 -3.75 16.20
CA GLN A 95 10.33 -2.33 16.45
C GLN A 95 8.96 -1.94 15.88
N ILE A 96 8.17 -1.20 16.65
CA ILE A 96 6.85 -0.72 16.21
C ILE A 96 7.01 0.72 15.69
N PHE A 97 6.66 0.91 14.43
CA PHE A 97 6.61 2.23 13.80
C PHE A 97 5.16 2.56 13.46
N GLU A 98 4.68 3.69 13.98
CA GLU A 98 3.40 4.25 13.57
C GLU A 98 3.61 5.11 12.32
N LEU A 99 2.89 4.76 11.25
CA LEU A 99 2.80 5.61 10.07
C LEU A 99 1.58 6.50 10.23
N LYS A 100 1.76 7.80 9.96
CA LYS A 100 0.68 8.78 9.99
C LYS A 100 0.02 8.89 8.60
N PRO A 101 -1.25 9.32 8.53
CA PRO A 101 -1.87 9.73 7.27
C PRO A 101 -1.01 10.78 6.55
N LEU A 102 -1.01 10.73 5.23
CA LEU A 102 -0.25 11.68 4.41
C LEU A 102 -0.90 13.06 4.44
N THR A 103 -0.10 14.11 4.31
CA THR A 103 -0.62 15.47 4.16
C THR A 103 -1.24 15.65 2.77
N VAL A 104 -2.06 16.69 2.61
CA VAL A 104 -2.63 17.05 1.30
C VAL A 104 -1.51 17.28 0.29
N GLU A 105 -0.45 17.98 0.71
CA GLU A 105 0.71 18.30 -0.09
C GLU A 105 1.48 17.04 -0.54
N ASP A 106 1.69 16.07 0.36
CA ASP A 106 2.35 14.79 0.05
C ASP A 106 1.56 13.99 -1.01
N ILE A 107 0.23 14.02 -0.93
CA ILE A 107 -0.64 13.35 -1.88
C ILE A 107 -0.59 14.05 -3.24
N MET A 108 -0.62 15.39 -3.26
CA MET A 108 -0.49 16.18 -4.49
C MET A 108 0.83 15.88 -5.22
N ILE A 109 1.95 15.84 -4.50
CA ILE A 109 3.26 15.45 -5.06
C ILE A 109 3.19 14.04 -5.67
N THR A 110 2.49 13.11 -5.02
CA THR A 110 2.37 11.74 -5.53
C THR A 110 1.50 11.66 -6.77
N MET A 111 0.42 12.45 -6.86
CA MET A 111 -0.39 12.58 -8.07
C MET A 111 0.43 13.17 -9.22
N ASP A 112 1.26 14.18 -8.97
CA ASP A 112 2.16 14.72 -9.98
C ASP A 112 3.14 13.67 -10.51
N ARG A 113 3.72 12.85 -9.62
CA ARG A 113 4.57 11.74 -10.05
C ARG A 113 3.80 10.75 -10.93
N ALA A 114 2.57 10.42 -10.58
CA ALA A 114 1.74 9.51 -11.36
C ALA A 114 1.42 10.08 -12.75
N LEU A 115 1.12 11.37 -12.86
CA LEU A 115 0.82 12.04 -14.13
C LEU A 115 2.02 12.10 -15.09
N HIS A 116 3.25 12.09 -14.56
CA HIS A 116 4.47 12.18 -15.38
C HIS A 116 5.17 10.83 -15.61
N ASP A 117 4.78 9.75 -14.92
CA ASP A 117 5.38 8.42 -15.09
C ASP A 117 4.74 7.70 -16.30
N LYS A 118 5.52 7.51 -17.36
CA LYS A 118 5.08 6.86 -18.61
C LYS A 118 5.02 5.32 -18.53
N GLU A 119 5.69 4.74 -17.54
CA GLU A 119 5.78 3.28 -17.41
C GLU A 119 4.75 2.72 -16.43
N ARG A 120 4.53 3.44 -15.32
CA ARG A 120 3.71 2.96 -14.19
C ARG A 120 2.59 3.93 -13.81
N GLY A 121 2.44 5.01 -14.56
CA GLY A 121 1.45 6.06 -14.31
C GLY A 121 0.69 6.44 -15.56
N LEU A 122 0.22 7.68 -15.56
CA LEU A 122 -0.63 8.27 -16.58
C LEU A 122 0.16 9.11 -17.59
N GLY A 123 1.50 9.02 -17.62
CA GLY A 123 2.35 9.86 -18.48
C GLY A 123 2.20 9.63 -19.99
N ASN A 124 1.42 8.64 -20.40
CA ASN A 124 1.02 8.43 -21.80
C ASN A 124 -0.26 9.19 -22.18
N TYR A 125 -0.96 9.75 -21.21
CA TYR A 125 -2.09 10.66 -21.40
C TYR A 125 -1.59 12.09 -21.33
N GLU A 126 -2.07 12.94 -22.24
CA GLU A 126 -1.83 14.38 -22.16
C GLU A 126 -2.86 14.98 -21.21
N VAL A 127 -2.51 15.07 -19.93
CA VAL A 127 -3.43 15.50 -18.86
C VAL A 127 -3.05 16.88 -18.34
N GLU A 128 -4.01 17.79 -18.37
CA GLU A 128 -3.96 19.04 -17.62
C GLU A 128 -4.92 18.92 -16.44
N ILE A 129 -4.45 19.23 -15.22
CA ILE A 129 -5.27 19.17 -14.02
C ILE A 129 -5.22 20.50 -13.29
N ASP A 130 -6.40 21.04 -12.97
CA ASP A 130 -6.50 22.26 -12.19
C ASP A 130 -6.00 22.04 -10.76
N GLU A 131 -5.33 23.04 -10.19
CA GLU A 131 -4.83 22.96 -8.81
C GLU A 131 -5.95 22.69 -7.81
N PHE A 132 -7.12 23.29 -8.01
CA PHE A 132 -8.31 23.05 -7.19
C PHE A 132 -8.83 21.61 -7.29
N ALA A 133 -8.85 21.03 -8.50
CA ALA A 133 -9.25 19.64 -8.71
C ALA A 133 -8.27 18.67 -8.02
N LYS A 134 -6.96 18.91 -8.19
CA LYS A 134 -5.90 18.14 -7.54
C LYS A 134 -6.02 18.20 -6.02
N LYS A 135 -6.19 19.41 -5.47
CA LYS A 135 -6.38 19.61 -4.02
C LYS A 135 -7.65 18.94 -3.51
N HIS A 136 -8.72 18.93 -4.32
CA HIS A 136 -9.97 18.27 -3.99
C HIS A 136 -9.79 16.75 -3.85
N PHE A 137 -9.12 16.08 -4.80
CA PHE A 137 -8.78 14.65 -4.69
C PHE A 137 -7.93 14.36 -3.45
N ALA A 138 -6.90 15.17 -3.20
CA ALA A 138 -6.03 14.98 -2.04
C ALA A 138 -6.80 15.12 -0.71
N THR A 139 -7.62 16.16 -0.59
CA THR A 139 -8.42 16.41 0.62
C THR A 139 -9.46 15.31 0.84
N ALA A 140 -10.19 14.92 -0.21
CA ALA A 140 -11.20 13.87 -0.13
C ALA A 140 -10.63 12.49 0.24
N SER A 141 -9.33 12.27 0.00
CA SER A 141 -8.67 11.01 0.33
C SER A 141 -8.38 10.80 1.82
N ASN A 142 -8.52 11.84 2.65
CA ASN A 142 -8.24 11.80 4.10
C ASN A 142 -6.87 11.17 4.44
N GLY A 143 -5.84 11.49 3.66
CA GLY A 143 -4.48 11.00 3.87
C GLY A 143 -4.19 9.60 3.30
N ASP A 144 -5.14 9.00 2.57
CA ASP A 144 -4.94 7.74 1.83
C ASP A 144 -4.56 8.00 0.37
N VAL A 145 -3.27 7.90 0.04
CA VAL A 145 -2.80 8.13 -1.34
C VAL A 145 -3.35 7.10 -2.34
N ARG A 146 -3.68 5.88 -1.91
CA ARG A 146 -4.30 4.89 -2.81
C ARG A 146 -5.67 5.38 -3.26
N SER A 147 -6.45 5.93 -2.35
CA SER A 147 -7.77 6.47 -2.66
C SER A 147 -7.69 7.66 -3.61
N ALA A 148 -6.71 8.54 -3.43
CA ALA A 148 -6.46 9.69 -4.31
C ALA A 148 -6.02 9.26 -5.71
N LEU A 149 -5.05 8.35 -5.82
CA LEU A 149 -4.54 7.85 -7.10
C LEU A 149 -5.64 7.14 -7.90
N ASN A 150 -6.46 6.31 -7.25
CA ASN A 150 -7.59 5.67 -7.93
C ASN A 150 -8.64 6.68 -8.41
N ALA A 151 -8.87 7.77 -7.67
CA ALA A 151 -9.81 8.81 -8.09
C ALA A 151 -9.27 9.60 -9.29
N LEU A 152 -7.97 9.93 -9.27
CA LEU A 152 -7.28 10.57 -10.39
C LEU A 152 -7.29 9.68 -11.65
N GLU A 153 -6.95 8.40 -11.51
CA GLU A 153 -6.98 7.43 -12.60
C GLU A 153 -8.38 7.32 -13.20
N LEU A 154 -9.41 7.21 -12.37
CA LEU A 154 -10.79 7.20 -12.83
C LEU A 154 -11.12 8.47 -13.63
N ALA A 155 -10.79 9.65 -13.10
CA ALA A 155 -11.05 10.92 -13.76
C ALA A 155 -10.36 11.03 -15.13
N VAL A 156 -9.11 10.59 -15.24
CA VAL A 156 -8.36 10.60 -16.50
C VAL A 156 -8.93 9.61 -17.51
N ILE A 157 -9.26 8.38 -17.07
CA ILE A 157 -9.76 7.34 -17.99
C ILE A 157 -11.20 7.61 -18.44
N SER A 158 -12.03 8.26 -17.61
CA SER A 158 -13.44 8.53 -17.94
C SER A 158 -13.68 9.86 -18.65
N SER A 159 -12.66 10.71 -18.76
CA SER A 159 -12.79 12.03 -19.41
C SER A 159 -12.37 11.95 -20.86
N GLU A 160 -13.19 12.52 -21.75
CA GLU A 160 -12.86 12.59 -23.17
C GLU A 160 -11.80 13.69 -23.42
N PRO A 161 -10.77 13.42 -24.24
CA PRO A 161 -9.83 14.46 -24.65
C PRO A 161 -10.51 15.54 -25.49
N ASN A 162 -10.02 16.77 -25.40
CA ASN A 162 -10.45 17.86 -26.28
C ASN A 162 -9.92 17.68 -27.72
N GLU A 163 -10.22 18.63 -28.61
CA GLU A 163 -9.79 18.59 -30.02
C GLU A 163 -8.26 18.49 -30.21
N ASN A 164 -7.47 18.90 -29.21
CA ASN A 164 -6.01 18.81 -29.23
C ASN A 164 -5.47 17.52 -28.60
N GLY A 165 -6.35 16.61 -28.14
CA GLY A 165 -5.95 15.38 -27.45
C GLY A 165 -5.65 15.56 -25.96
N VAL A 166 -5.92 16.74 -25.38
CA VAL A 166 -5.67 17.03 -23.96
C VAL A 166 -6.89 16.66 -23.12
N ILE A 167 -6.67 15.90 -22.05
CA ILE A 167 -7.66 15.59 -21.03
C ILE A 167 -7.55 16.65 -19.94
N HIS A 168 -8.55 17.53 -19.84
CA HIS A 168 -8.57 18.59 -18.82
C HIS A 168 -9.44 18.19 -17.63
N ILE A 169 -8.80 18.01 -16.48
CA ILE A 169 -9.44 17.63 -15.22
C ILE A 169 -9.72 18.90 -14.39
N THR A 170 -10.96 19.37 -14.47
CA THR A 170 -11.47 20.50 -13.70
C THR A 170 -11.99 20.07 -12.33
N LEU A 171 -12.35 21.04 -11.50
CA LEU A 171 -12.97 20.77 -10.20
C LEU A 171 -14.28 19.99 -10.34
N ASP A 172 -15.13 20.34 -11.31
CA ASP A 172 -16.42 19.68 -11.54
C ASP A 172 -16.23 18.19 -11.88
N VAL A 173 -15.24 17.88 -12.74
CA VAL A 173 -14.87 16.49 -13.07
C VAL A 173 -14.41 15.74 -11.82
N ALA A 174 -13.60 16.38 -10.97
CA ALA A 174 -13.14 15.77 -9.73
C ALA A 174 -14.29 15.47 -8.75
N GLU A 175 -15.23 16.40 -8.59
CA GLU A 175 -16.42 16.23 -7.75
C GLU A 175 -17.31 15.10 -8.26
N GLU A 176 -17.57 15.05 -9.57
CA GLU A 176 -18.39 13.99 -10.17
C GLU A 176 -17.74 12.60 -10.01
N CYS A 177 -16.42 12.50 -10.21
CA CYS A 177 -15.69 11.25 -10.07
C CYS A 177 -15.73 10.70 -8.63
N LEU A 178 -15.59 11.58 -7.64
CA LEU A 178 -15.68 11.18 -6.23
C LEU A 178 -17.10 10.78 -5.82
N GLN A 179 -18.13 11.47 -6.33
CA GLN A 179 -19.53 11.09 -6.10
C GLN A 179 -19.85 9.72 -6.72
N LYS A 180 -19.45 9.47 -7.98
CA LYS A 180 -19.60 8.17 -8.63
C LYS A 180 -18.89 7.05 -7.88
N LYS A 181 -17.69 7.32 -7.36
CA LYS A 181 -16.93 6.37 -6.54
C LYS A 181 -17.64 6.07 -5.21
N SER A 182 -18.21 7.08 -4.55
CA SER A 182 -19.01 6.90 -3.33
C SER A 182 -20.20 5.97 -3.58
N LEU A 183 -20.96 6.22 -4.65
CA LEU A 183 -22.10 5.40 -5.06
C LEU A 183 -21.72 3.98 -5.50
N ALA A 184 -20.53 3.78 -6.06
CA ALA A 184 -20.02 2.45 -6.42
C ALA A 184 -19.54 1.68 -5.19
N HIS A 185 -18.88 2.34 -4.23
CA HIS A 185 -18.46 1.71 -2.97
C HIS A 185 -19.63 1.27 -2.10
N ASP A 186 -20.75 2.00 -2.13
CA ASP A 186 -21.97 1.68 -1.38
C ASP A 186 -22.73 0.47 -1.96
N LYS A 187 -22.41 0.05 -3.20
CA LYS A 187 -23.01 -1.14 -3.82
C LYS A 187 -22.32 -2.45 -3.47
N ASP A 188 -21.06 -2.40 -3.05
CA ASP A 188 -20.26 -3.58 -2.66
C ASP A 188 -19.94 -3.61 -1.15
N GLY A 189 -20.44 -2.64 -0.37
CA GLY A 189 -20.22 -2.52 1.06
C GLY A 189 -21.31 -3.21 1.89
N ASP A 190 -21.22 -4.54 2.01
CA ASP A 190 -21.84 -5.26 3.13
C ASP A 190 -21.24 -4.78 4.47
N ALA A 191 -22.10 -4.80 5.49
CA ALA A 191 -21.92 -4.35 6.87
C ALA A 191 -20.67 -4.89 7.61
#